data_AF-A0A8B6XW15-F1
#
_entry.id   AF-A0A8B6XW15-F1
#
_cell.length_a   1.000
_cell.length_b   1.000
_cell.length_c   1.000
_cell.angle_alpha   90.00
_cell.angle_beta   90.00
_cell.angle_gamma   90.00
#
_symmetry.space_group_name_H-M   'P 1'
#
loop_
_entity.id
_entity.type
_entity.pdbx_description
1 polymer ?
#
loop_
_entity_poly.entity_id
_entity_poly.type
_entity_poly.pdbx_seq_one_letter_code
_entity_poly.pdbx_strand_id
1 'polypeptide(L)'
;MISGSNLAEIPAIHCTIHLLQLVVSDSISENIVIDVLSKCRRLVTHFNHSSLACNNFKQIQLQQNLDPLCLVQDVPTKWNSTYLMLDRLNKLKIPVQLYLAERSDLMPFSTLEWTLILNIIKLLKPFFQLTQEMSSEITTLSSVIPNMCSLKKFMSKCQVDLSIQETKNRLTTSLKNRFFSEINDAKSLNILKNRYYIIATSIDPRYKFSFFEDDIKKQAKYWLINKILSLKKLLFVLKK
;
A
#
# COMPACT_ATOMS: atom_id res chain seq x y z
N MET A 1 10.24 -18.18 -0.26
CA MET A 1 11.37 -17.37 0.25
C MET A 1 11.75 -17.75 1.67
N ILE A 2 10.85 -17.74 2.66
CA ILE A 2 11.19 -18.03 4.08
C ILE A 2 11.85 -19.41 4.26
N SER A 3 11.35 -20.46 3.59
CA SER A 3 11.94 -21.81 3.67
C SER A 3 13.36 -21.90 3.11
N GLY A 4 13.67 -21.12 2.07
CA GLY A 4 15.02 -21.07 1.48
C GLY A 4 15.99 -20.25 2.34
N SER A 5 15.52 -19.17 2.96
CA SER A 5 16.31 -18.40 3.92
C SER A 5 16.68 -19.23 5.16
N ASN A 6 15.74 -20.05 5.64
CA ASN A 6 15.98 -20.96 6.77
C ASN A 6 17.01 -22.05 6.43
N LEU A 7 17.02 -22.57 5.20
CA LEU A 7 18.02 -23.53 4.73
C LEU A 7 19.43 -22.92 4.58
N ALA A 8 19.51 -21.61 4.35
CA ALA A 8 20.77 -20.89 4.16
C ALA A 8 21.28 -20.19 5.44
N GLU A 9 20.61 -20.37 6.59
CA GLU A 9 20.87 -19.65 7.84
C GLU A 9 20.86 -18.11 7.70
N ILE A 10 20.20 -17.59 6.66
CA ILE A 10 20.06 -16.15 6.45
C ILE A 10 18.80 -15.71 7.19
N PRO A 11 18.87 -14.65 8.03
CA PRO A 11 17.68 -14.12 8.71
C PRO A 11 16.57 -13.84 7.69
N ALA A 12 15.41 -14.44 7.87
CA ALA A 12 14.27 -14.21 6.99
C ALA A 12 13.86 -12.74 7.06
N ILE A 13 14.09 -11.99 5.98
CA ILE A 13 13.65 -10.60 5.87
C ILE A 13 12.19 -10.60 5.42
N HIS A 14 11.29 -9.99 6.21
CA HIS A 14 9.91 -9.82 5.79
C HIS A 14 9.84 -9.01 4.49
N CYS A 15 9.02 -9.46 3.54
CA CYS A 15 8.75 -8.69 2.33
C CYS A 15 7.97 -7.42 2.70
N THR A 16 8.56 -6.24 2.48
CA THR A 16 7.94 -4.96 2.82
C THR A 16 6.61 -4.74 2.11
N ILE A 17 6.52 -5.13 0.83
CA ILE A 17 5.28 -5.04 0.04
C ILE A 17 4.18 -5.90 0.68
N HIS A 18 4.53 -7.12 1.13
CA HIS A 18 3.58 -7.99 1.81
C HIS A 18 3.12 -7.40 3.15
N LEU A 19 4.03 -6.82 3.95
CA LEU A 19 3.64 -6.12 5.17
C LEU A 19 2.73 -4.92 4.89
N LEU A 20 3.01 -4.15 3.83
CA LEU A 20 2.18 -3.01 3.43
C LEU A 20 0.80 -3.46 2.94
N GLN A 21 0.72 -4.60 2.25
CA GLN A 21 -0.54 -5.25 1.91
C GLN A 21 -1.35 -5.57 3.16
N LEU A 22 -0.72 -6.16 4.19
CA LEU A 22 -1.41 -6.44 5.45
C LEU A 22 -1.84 -5.16 6.18
N VAL A 23 -1.02 -4.10 6.14
CA VAL A 23 -1.40 -2.78 6.71
C VAL A 23 -2.74 -2.32 6.14
N VAL A 24 -2.88 -2.35 4.82
CA VAL A 24 -4.08 -1.82 4.16
C VAL A 24 -5.25 -2.78 4.29
N SER A 25 -5.05 -4.07 4.00
CA SER A 25 -6.12 -5.08 4.04
C SER A 25 -6.82 -5.14 5.39
N ASP A 26 -6.08 -5.21 6.49
CA ASP A 26 -6.64 -5.29 7.84
C ASP A 26 -7.42 -4.02 8.24
N SER A 27 -7.08 -2.89 7.62
CA SER A 27 -7.68 -1.60 7.97
C SER A 27 -8.98 -1.30 7.23
N ILE A 28 -9.20 -1.95 6.08
CA ILE A 28 -10.42 -1.80 5.25
C ILE A 28 -11.40 -2.98 5.41
N SER A 29 -11.05 -3.97 6.23
CA SER A 29 -11.83 -5.20 6.44
C SER A 29 -12.81 -5.16 7.62
N GLU A 30 -12.90 -4.05 8.36
CA GLU A 30 -13.72 -3.92 9.58
C GLU A 30 -14.28 -2.50 9.72
N ASN A 31 -15.49 -2.21 9.18
CA ASN A 31 -16.33 -0.99 9.39
C ASN A 31 -17.31 -0.74 8.21
N ILE A 32 -17.95 0.44 8.18
CA ILE A 32 -18.80 0.97 7.09
C ILE A 32 -18.16 0.93 5.70
N VAL A 33 -16.82 0.87 5.61
CA VAL A 33 -16.11 0.71 4.34
C VAL A 33 -16.41 -0.65 3.72
N ILE A 34 -16.66 -1.71 4.51
CA ILE A 34 -17.01 -3.05 3.99
C ILE A 34 -18.30 -3.00 3.19
N ASP A 35 -19.33 -2.31 3.68
CA ASP A 35 -20.64 -2.26 3.04
C ASP A 35 -20.55 -1.54 1.68
N VAL A 36 -19.84 -0.41 1.65
CA VAL A 36 -19.58 0.30 0.39
C VAL A 36 -18.71 -0.51 -0.55
N LEU A 37 -17.66 -1.17 -0.06
CA LEU A 37 -16.80 -2.03 -0.87
C LEU A 37 -17.58 -3.22 -1.46
N SER A 38 -18.42 -3.87 -0.67
CA SER A 38 -19.22 -5.01 -1.12
C SER A 38 -20.26 -4.58 -2.15
N LYS A 39 -20.89 -3.42 -1.99
CA LYS A 39 -21.76 -2.82 -3.02
C LYS A 39 -21.00 -2.49 -4.31
N CYS A 40 -19.80 -1.91 -4.22
CA CYS A 40 -18.92 -1.68 -5.38
C CYS A 40 -18.59 -3.00 -6.09
N ARG A 41 -18.17 -4.03 -5.35
CA ARG A 41 -17.83 -5.35 -5.90
C ARG A 41 -19.02 -5.97 -6.63
N ARG A 42 -20.23 -5.92 -6.04
CA ARG A 42 -21.46 -6.44 -6.67
C ARG A 42 -21.74 -5.75 -8.00
N LEU A 43 -21.65 -4.42 -8.05
CA LEU A 43 -21.86 -3.68 -9.29
C LEU A 43 -20.83 -4.09 -10.36
N VAL A 44 -19.55 -4.13 -10.02
CA VAL A 44 -18.50 -4.48 -10.98
C VAL A 44 -18.63 -5.92 -11.47
N THR A 45 -19.00 -6.83 -10.56
CA THR A 45 -19.26 -8.24 -10.87
C THR A 45 -20.43 -8.39 -11.85
N HIS A 46 -21.50 -7.60 -11.69
CA HIS A 46 -22.61 -7.56 -12.65
C HIS A 46 -22.15 -7.24 -14.07
N PHE A 47 -21.28 -6.24 -14.25
CA PHE A 47 -20.73 -5.93 -15.56
C PHE A 47 -19.85 -7.06 -16.10
N ASN A 48 -19.00 -7.66 -15.27
CA ASN A 48 -18.11 -8.74 -15.73
C ASN A 48 -18.86 -10.02 -16.16
N HIS A 49 -20.08 -10.25 -15.67
CA HIS A 49 -20.89 -11.40 -16.06
C HIS A 49 -21.92 -11.11 -17.16
N SER A 50 -22.09 -9.85 -17.58
CA SER A 50 -23.12 -9.48 -18.55
C SER A 50 -22.55 -8.66 -19.70
N SER A 51 -22.34 -9.31 -20.85
CA SER A 51 -21.96 -8.65 -22.11
C SER A 51 -22.96 -7.57 -22.52
N LEU A 52 -24.26 -7.80 -22.29
CA LEU A 52 -25.31 -6.81 -22.52
C LEU A 52 -25.12 -5.59 -21.61
N ALA A 53 -24.84 -5.79 -20.31
CA ALA A 53 -24.56 -4.67 -19.40
C ALA A 53 -23.33 -3.87 -19.85
N CYS A 54 -22.25 -4.54 -20.25
CA CYS A 54 -21.05 -3.89 -20.80
C CYS A 54 -21.36 -3.08 -22.06
N ASN A 55 -22.15 -3.63 -22.98
CA ASN A 55 -22.53 -2.94 -24.21
C ASN A 55 -23.37 -1.69 -23.91
N ASN A 56 -24.39 -1.80 -23.06
CA ASN A 56 -25.21 -0.66 -22.67
C ASN A 56 -24.37 0.41 -21.98
N PHE A 57 -23.49 0.02 -21.06
CA PHE A 57 -22.58 0.94 -20.38
C PHE A 57 -21.58 1.62 -21.32
N LYS A 58 -21.12 0.91 -22.35
CA LYS A 58 -20.32 1.50 -23.43
C LYS A 58 -21.12 2.54 -24.23
N GLN A 59 -22.38 2.26 -24.56
CA GLN A 59 -23.25 3.21 -25.27
C GLN A 59 -23.48 4.49 -24.44
N ILE A 60 -23.73 4.34 -23.13
CA ILE A 60 -23.85 5.49 -22.22
C ILE A 60 -22.58 6.34 -22.23
N GLN A 61 -21.40 5.72 -22.18
CA GLN A 61 -20.13 6.46 -22.24
C GLN A 61 -19.94 7.20 -23.58
N LEU A 62 -20.29 6.57 -24.70
CA LEU A 62 -20.21 7.18 -26.04
C LEU A 62 -21.19 8.37 -26.18
N GLN A 63 -22.41 8.25 -25.66
CA GLN A 63 -23.38 9.35 -25.64
C GLN A 63 -22.91 10.55 -24.80
N GLN A 64 -22.01 10.31 -23.83
CA GLN A 64 -21.37 11.35 -23.02
C GLN A 64 -20.06 11.87 -23.65
N ASN A 65 -19.73 11.47 -24.89
CA ASN A 65 -18.47 11.77 -25.58
C ASN A 65 -17.21 11.34 -24.79
N LEU A 66 -17.29 10.21 -24.08
CA LEU A 66 -16.18 9.64 -23.33
C LEU A 66 -15.57 8.45 -24.08
N ASP A 67 -14.25 8.29 -23.97
CA ASP A 67 -13.58 7.06 -24.37
C ASP A 67 -14.07 5.90 -23.48
N PRO A 68 -14.69 4.86 -24.06
CA PRO A 68 -15.28 3.80 -23.25
C PRO A 68 -14.25 3.01 -22.47
N LEU A 69 -14.48 2.91 -21.16
CA LEU A 69 -13.67 2.16 -20.24
C LEU A 69 -14.50 1.07 -19.55
N CYS A 70 -13.87 -0.08 -19.33
CA CYS A 70 -14.43 -1.11 -18.45
C CYS A 70 -14.19 -0.75 -16.98
N LEU A 71 -15.08 -1.23 -16.11
CA LEU A 71 -14.80 -1.25 -14.67
C LEU A 71 -13.73 -2.30 -14.36
N VAL A 72 -13.01 -2.13 -13.24
CA VAL A 72 -11.90 -3.00 -12.84
C VAL A 72 -12.37 -3.95 -11.75
N GLN A 73 -12.26 -5.26 -11.97
CA GLN A 73 -12.61 -6.28 -10.98
C GLN A 73 -11.67 -6.20 -9.77
N ASP A 74 -12.26 -6.28 -8.57
CA ASP A 74 -11.49 -6.46 -7.34
C ASP A 74 -11.10 -7.93 -7.16
N VAL A 75 -9.84 -8.16 -6.80
CA VAL A 75 -9.26 -9.41 -6.32
C VAL A 75 -8.93 -9.21 -4.84
N PRO A 76 -9.83 -9.58 -3.90
CA PRO A 76 -9.72 -9.18 -2.49
C PRO A 76 -8.41 -9.57 -1.79
N THR A 77 -7.71 -10.59 -2.30
CA THR A 77 -6.40 -11.01 -1.77
C THR A 77 -5.27 -10.02 -2.09
N LYS A 78 -5.48 -9.04 -2.98
CA LYS A 78 -4.52 -8.02 -3.41
C LYS A 78 -5.14 -6.64 -3.28
N TRP A 79 -4.81 -5.89 -2.24
CA TRP A 79 -5.51 -4.63 -1.94
C TRP A 79 -5.39 -3.59 -3.07
N ASN A 80 -4.33 -3.66 -3.88
CA ASN A 80 -4.15 -2.81 -5.07
C ASN A 80 -5.33 -2.91 -6.06
N SER A 81 -5.94 -4.10 -6.25
CA SER A 81 -7.12 -4.21 -7.11
C SER A 81 -8.34 -3.52 -6.50
N THR A 82 -8.44 -3.51 -5.17
CA THR A 82 -9.52 -2.81 -4.46
C THR A 82 -9.40 -1.31 -4.70
N TYR A 83 -8.18 -0.77 -4.60
CA TYR A 83 -7.91 0.64 -4.93
C TYR A 83 -8.25 0.95 -6.39
N LEU A 84 -7.79 0.14 -7.34
CA LEU A 84 -8.04 0.35 -8.77
C LEU A 84 -9.53 0.24 -9.14
N MET A 85 -10.27 -0.67 -8.51
CA MET A 85 -11.73 -0.77 -8.65
C MET A 85 -12.39 0.54 -8.22
N LEU A 86 -12.08 1.02 -7.02
CA LEU A 86 -12.66 2.25 -6.48
C LEU A 86 -12.30 3.47 -7.35
N ASP A 87 -11.03 3.61 -7.72
CA ASP A 87 -10.55 4.72 -8.56
C ASP A 87 -11.24 4.74 -9.92
N ARG A 88 -11.34 3.56 -10.59
CA ARG A 88 -12.06 3.43 -11.87
C ARG A 88 -13.56 3.74 -11.73
N LEU A 89 -14.19 3.23 -10.67
CA LEU A 89 -15.61 3.43 -10.42
C LEU A 89 -15.93 4.90 -10.14
N ASN A 90 -15.08 5.59 -9.38
CA ASN A 90 -15.20 7.03 -9.16
C ASN A 90 -14.93 7.84 -10.44
N LYS A 91 -13.95 7.43 -11.27
CA LYS A 91 -13.70 8.06 -12.59
C LYS A 91 -14.91 7.94 -13.52
N LEU A 92 -15.62 6.82 -13.47
CA LEU A 92 -16.82 6.57 -14.28
C LEU A 92 -18.13 6.85 -13.53
N LYS A 93 -18.10 7.69 -12.48
CA LYS A 93 -19.26 7.99 -11.63
C LYS A 93 -20.49 8.38 -12.42
N ILE A 94 -20.38 9.33 -13.35
CA ILE A 94 -21.53 9.83 -14.12
C ILE A 94 -22.13 8.74 -15.01
N PRO A 95 -21.35 8.03 -15.87
CA PRO A 95 -21.88 6.87 -16.60
C PRO A 95 -22.52 5.81 -15.71
N VAL A 96 -21.94 5.53 -14.53
CA VAL A 96 -22.48 4.55 -13.58
C VAL A 96 -23.84 5.01 -13.04
N GLN A 97 -23.98 6.29 -12.69
CA GLN A 97 -25.25 6.83 -12.21
C GLN A 97 -26.34 6.78 -13.28
N LEU A 98 -26.02 7.10 -14.53
CA LEU A 98 -26.95 6.99 -15.66
C LEU A 98 -27.39 5.54 -15.89
N TYR A 99 -26.44 4.60 -15.90
CA TYR A 99 -26.75 3.18 -16.04
C TYR A 99 -27.69 2.66 -14.93
N LEU A 100 -27.45 3.08 -13.68
CA LEU A 100 -28.27 2.68 -12.55
C LEU A 100 -29.65 3.34 -12.55
N ALA A 101 -29.80 4.53 -13.15
CA ALA A 101 -31.10 5.19 -13.29
C ALA A 101 -32.04 4.42 -14.22
N GLU A 102 -31.50 3.68 -15.20
CA GLU A 102 -32.25 2.84 -16.14
C GLU A 102 -32.53 1.42 -15.60
N ARG A 103 -32.07 1.09 -14.39
CA ARG A 103 -32.08 -0.27 -13.83
C ARG A 103 -32.71 -0.30 -12.44
N SER A 104 -33.95 -0.79 -12.34
CA SER A 104 -34.65 -0.93 -11.06
C SER A 104 -34.17 -2.11 -10.21
N ASP A 105 -33.50 -3.09 -10.81
CA ASP A 105 -32.95 -4.28 -10.15
C ASP A 105 -31.63 -4.03 -9.42
N LEU A 106 -30.98 -2.89 -9.67
CA LEU A 106 -29.71 -2.51 -9.06
C LEU A 106 -29.89 -1.29 -8.16
N MET A 107 -29.41 -1.39 -6.91
CA MET A 107 -29.52 -0.29 -5.97
C MET A 107 -28.50 0.82 -6.31
N PRO A 108 -28.94 2.07 -6.54
CA PRO A 108 -28.04 3.18 -6.82
C PRO A 108 -27.18 3.54 -5.59
N PHE A 109 -26.01 4.13 -5.84
CA PHE A 109 -25.18 4.70 -4.78
C PHE A 109 -25.72 6.08 -4.38
N SER A 110 -25.93 6.26 -3.08
CA SER A 110 -26.26 7.55 -2.48
C SER A 110 -25.09 8.53 -2.58
N THR A 111 -25.39 9.82 -2.41
CA THR A 111 -24.38 10.87 -2.37
C THR A 111 -23.33 10.62 -1.27
N LEU A 112 -23.75 10.12 -0.10
CA LEU A 112 -22.86 9.79 1.01
C LEU A 112 -21.91 8.64 0.66
N GLU A 113 -22.41 7.59 -0.01
CA GLU A 113 -21.56 6.47 -0.45
C GLU A 113 -20.51 6.93 -1.48
N TRP A 114 -20.88 7.80 -2.43
CA TRP A 114 -19.92 8.38 -3.37
C TRP A 114 -18.85 9.21 -2.68
N THR A 115 -19.23 10.02 -1.69
CA THR A 115 -18.27 10.79 -0.89
C THR A 115 -17.35 9.87 -0.10
N LEU A 116 -17.90 8.81 0.50
CA LEU A 116 -17.12 7.80 1.22
C LEU A 116 -16.10 7.11 0.30
N ILE A 117 -16.51 6.69 -0.92
CA ILE A 117 -15.61 6.13 -1.94
C ILE A 117 -14.45 7.09 -2.25
N LEU A 118 -14.76 8.37 -2.52
CA LEU A 118 -13.75 9.37 -2.83
C LEU A 118 -12.75 9.58 -1.68
N ASN A 119 -13.26 9.59 -0.45
CA ASN A 119 -12.44 9.76 0.75
C ASN A 119 -11.50 8.56 0.98
N ILE A 120 -11.99 7.33 0.76
CA ILE A 120 -11.17 6.12 0.82
C ILE A 120 -10.07 6.17 -0.25
N ILE A 121 -10.40 6.55 -1.49
CA ILE A 121 -9.41 6.68 -2.58
C ILE A 121 -8.32 7.68 -2.19
N LYS A 122 -8.69 8.85 -1.66
CA LYS A 122 -7.72 9.87 -1.22
C LYS A 122 -6.80 9.36 -0.11
N LEU A 123 -7.37 8.66 0.88
CA LEU A 123 -6.62 8.10 2.01
C LEU A 123 -5.63 7.01 1.57
N LEU A 124 -6.04 6.13 0.66
CA LEU A 124 -5.24 4.99 0.21
C LEU A 124 -4.26 5.31 -0.91
N LYS A 125 -4.43 6.42 -1.64
CA LYS A 125 -3.59 6.78 -2.79
C LYS A 125 -2.08 6.76 -2.49
N PRO A 126 -1.56 7.33 -1.37
CA PRO A 126 -0.13 7.28 -1.09
C PRO A 126 0.41 5.87 -0.86
N PHE A 127 -0.40 5.00 -0.25
CA PHE A 127 -0.05 3.59 -0.08
C PHE A 127 0.05 2.89 -1.43
N PHE A 128 -0.84 3.23 -2.37
CA PHE A 128 -0.91 2.56 -3.67
C PHE A 128 0.29 2.95 -4.52
N GLN A 129 0.58 4.25 -4.58
CA GLN A 129 1.75 4.79 -5.29
C GLN A 129 3.04 4.18 -4.76
N LEU A 130 3.23 4.13 -3.44
CA LEU A 130 4.42 3.53 -2.85
C LEU A 130 4.48 2.02 -3.05
N THR A 131 3.36 1.31 -3.00
CA THR A 131 3.35 -0.13 -3.29
C THR A 131 3.76 -0.40 -4.74
N GLN A 132 3.26 0.40 -5.68
CA GLN A 132 3.61 0.29 -7.09
C GLN A 132 5.08 0.61 -7.35
N GLU A 133 5.59 1.70 -6.76
CA GLU A 133 7.02 2.05 -6.82
C GLU A 133 7.87 0.92 -6.25
N MET A 134 7.55 0.43 -5.05
CA MET A 134 8.31 -0.62 -4.39
C MET A 134 8.25 -1.98 -5.08
N SER A 135 7.23 -2.22 -5.91
CA SER A 135 7.10 -3.45 -6.72
C SER A 135 8.01 -3.44 -7.95
N SER A 136 8.66 -2.31 -8.26
CA SER A 136 9.63 -2.21 -9.36
C SER A 136 10.88 -3.05 -9.10
N GLU A 137 11.42 -3.65 -10.17
CA GLU A 137 12.64 -4.48 -10.12
C GLU A 137 13.89 -3.71 -9.67
N ILE A 138 13.89 -2.39 -9.88
CA ILE A 138 14.99 -1.50 -9.49
C ILE A 138 14.86 -0.97 -8.04
N THR A 139 13.81 -1.34 -7.31
CA THR A 139 13.63 -0.89 -5.93
C THR A 139 14.68 -1.50 -5.02
N THR A 140 15.42 -0.64 -4.36
CA THR A 140 16.47 -1.03 -3.41
C THR A 140 15.96 -1.03 -1.98
N LEU A 141 16.56 -1.87 -1.12
CA LEU A 141 16.28 -1.90 0.32
C LEU A 141 16.43 -0.52 0.99
N SER A 142 17.30 0.33 0.44
CA SER A 142 17.58 1.67 0.94
C SER A 142 16.39 2.63 0.91
N SER A 143 15.40 2.43 0.03
CA SER A 143 14.21 3.28 -0.08
C SER A 143 13.13 2.95 0.95
N VAL A 144 13.20 1.79 1.61
CA VAL A 144 12.15 1.32 2.53
C VAL A 144 11.97 2.28 3.72
N ILE A 145 13.05 2.67 4.40
CA ILE A 145 12.96 3.59 5.55
C ILE A 145 12.38 4.95 5.11
N PRO A 146 12.91 5.61 4.07
CA PRO A 146 12.30 6.83 3.52
C PRO A 146 10.81 6.72 3.21
N ASN A 147 10.40 5.63 2.56
CA ASN A 147 9.01 5.42 2.14
C ASN A 147 8.07 5.21 3.33
N MET A 148 8.47 4.37 4.30
CA MET A 148 7.67 4.14 5.50
C MET A 148 7.60 5.37 6.39
N CYS A 149 8.70 6.13 6.52
CA CYS A 149 8.69 7.41 7.23
C CYS A 149 7.79 8.45 6.53
N SER A 150 7.77 8.45 5.19
CA SER A 150 6.89 9.31 4.40
C SER A 150 5.41 8.97 4.62
N LEU A 151 5.05 7.68 4.64
CA LEU A 151 3.70 7.23 5.01
C LEU A 151 3.33 7.62 6.44
N LYS A 152 4.23 7.39 7.41
CA LYS A 152 4.02 7.77 8.81
C LYS A 152 3.73 9.28 8.93
N LYS A 153 4.51 10.10 8.22
CA LYS A 153 4.33 11.56 8.17
C LYS A 153 3.01 11.94 7.50
N PHE A 154 2.64 11.30 6.39
CA PHE A 154 1.35 11.50 5.74
C PHE A 154 0.19 11.20 6.71
N MET A 155 0.21 10.05 7.38
CA MET A 155 -0.84 9.64 8.32
C MET A 155 -0.99 10.60 9.51
N SER A 156 0.12 11.19 9.98
CA SER A 156 0.09 12.19 11.06
C SER A 156 -0.55 13.52 10.66
N LYS A 157 -0.46 13.90 9.38
CA LYS A 157 -0.91 15.21 8.88
C LYS A 157 -2.23 15.17 8.13
N CYS A 158 -2.58 14.03 7.55
CA CYS A 158 -3.78 13.87 6.75
C CYS A 158 -5.02 14.11 7.61
N GLN A 159 -5.87 15.06 7.24
CA GLN A 159 -7.19 15.23 7.83
C GLN A 159 -8.21 14.46 6.98
N VAL A 160 -9.14 13.81 7.65
CA VAL A 160 -10.16 12.98 7.00
C VAL A 160 -11.52 13.24 7.62
N ASP A 161 -12.56 12.94 6.85
CA ASP A 161 -13.94 13.04 7.33
C ASP A 161 -14.20 12.02 8.44
N LEU A 162 -15.17 12.33 9.31
CA LEU A 162 -15.57 11.47 10.44
C LEU A 162 -15.93 10.05 9.98
N SER A 163 -16.52 9.91 8.79
CA SER A 163 -16.93 8.61 8.22
C SER A 163 -15.77 7.64 7.96
N ILE A 164 -14.53 8.13 7.81
CA ILE A 164 -13.33 7.30 7.59
C ILE A 164 -12.26 7.50 8.67
N GLN A 165 -12.59 8.19 9.76
CA GLN A 165 -11.65 8.45 10.85
C GLN A 165 -11.19 7.15 11.51
N GLU A 166 -12.09 6.18 11.70
CA GLU A 166 -11.73 4.87 12.23
C GLU A 166 -10.78 4.12 11.29
N THR A 167 -11.06 4.10 9.98
CA THR A 167 -10.19 3.51 8.95
C THR A 167 -8.79 4.13 8.99
N LYS A 168 -8.69 5.46 9.09
CA LYS A 168 -7.41 6.17 9.22
C LYS A 168 -6.68 5.76 10.50
N ASN A 169 -7.38 5.68 11.63
CA ASN A 169 -6.79 5.29 12.91
C ASN A 169 -6.24 3.86 12.83
N ARG A 170 -6.99 2.92 12.27
CA ARG A 170 -6.58 1.53 12.04
C ARG A 170 -5.36 1.45 11.12
N LEU A 171 -5.37 2.15 9.98
CA LEU A 171 -4.22 2.25 9.07
C LEU A 171 -2.97 2.76 9.80
N THR A 172 -3.13 3.81 10.61
CA THR A 172 -2.03 4.41 11.37
C THR A 172 -1.45 3.43 12.38
N THR A 173 -2.32 2.74 13.12
CA THR A 173 -1.91 1.74 14.13
C THR A 173 -1.26 0.54 13.46
N SER A 174 -1.83 0.00 12.39
CA SER A 174 -1.29 -1.15 11.66
C SER A 174 0.08 -0.82 11.04
N LEU A 175 0.23 0.36 10.43
CA LEU A 175 1.52 0.85 9.91
C LEU A 175 2.57 0.96 11.04
N LYS A 176 2.20 1.53 12.19
CA LYS A 176 3.09 1.64 13.36
C LYS A 176 3.50 0.26 13.88
N ASN A 177 2.54 -0.63 14.07
CA ASN A 177 2.78 -1.95 14.66
C ASN A 177 3.71 -2.81 13.80
N ARG A 178 3.56 -2.75 12.48
CA ARG A 178 4.34 -3.61 11.56
C ARG A 178 5.73 -3.06 11.25
N PHE A 179 5.90 -1.74 11.22
CA PHE A 179 7.15 -1.11 10.76
C PHE A 179 7.96 -0.40 11.84
N PHE A 180 7.36 -0.01 12.97
CA PHE A 180 7.98 0.87 13.96
C PHE A 180 7.86 0.38 15.41
N SER A 181 7.02 -0.61 15.69
CA SER A 181 6.81 -1.11 17.05
C SER A 181 7.97 -1.95 17.56
N GLU A 182 8.19 -1.91 18.87
CA GLU A 182 9.19 -2.73 19.56
C GLU A 182 8.63 -4.07 20.04
N ILE A 183 7.34 -4.32 19.85
CA ILE A 183 6.71 -5.57 20.23
C ILE A 183 7.28 -6.69 19.34
N ASN A 184 7.86 -7.71 19.99
CA ASN A 184 8.34 -8.94 19.37
C ASN A 184 7.14 -9.81 18.93
N ASP A 185 6.40 -9.35 17.93
CA ASP A 185 5.42 -10.16 17.20
C ASP A 185 6.08 -10.66 15.91
N ALA A 186 5.75 -11.89 15.50
CA ALA A 186 6.23 -12.52 14.27
C ALA A 186 5.86 -11.73 12.99
N LYS A 187 4.99 -10.72 13.11
CA LYS A 187 4.54 -9.83 12.05
C LYS A 187 5.16 -8.41 12.11
N SER A 188 6.05 -8.15 13.07
CA SER A 188 6.74 -6.86 13.25
C SER A 188 8.15 -6.92 12.69
N LEU A 189 8.51 -5.95 11.84
CA LEU A 189 9.84 -5.86 11.22
C LEU A 189 10.78 -4.88 11.95
N ASN A 190 10.22 -3.85 12.59
CA ASN A 190 10.93 -2.65 13.08
C ASN A 190 12.13 -2.22 12.21
N ILE A 191 11.85 -1.46 11.15
CA ILE A 191 12.86 -1.04 10.17
C ILE A 191 13.95 -0.14 10.76
N LEU A 192 13.68 0.49 11.91
CA LEU A 192 14.60 1.39 12.61
C LEU A 192 15.50 0.67 13.63
N LYS A 193 15.28 -0.63 13.87
CA LYS A 193 16.20 -1.49 14.64
C LYS A 193 16.89 -2.54 13.77
N ASN A 194 16.37 -2.79 12.56
CA ASN A 194 16.95 -3.77 11.66
C ASN A 194 18.22 -3.23 10.97
N ARG A 195 19.35 -3.86 11.28
CA ARG A 195 20.69 -3.51 10.77
C ARG A 195 20.76 -3.39 9.25
N TYR A 196 20.08 -4.28 8.50
CA TYR A 196 20.16 -4.31 7.04
C TYR A 196 19.52 -3.07 6.41
N TYR A 197 18.33 -2.69 6.89
CA TYR A 197 17.63 -1.50 6.41
C TYR A 197 18.40 -0.23 6.76
N ILE A 198 18.89 -0.12 7.99
CA ILE A 198 19.64 1.05 8.45
C ILE A 198 20.92 1.22 7.64
N ILE A 199 21.70 0.15 7.44
CA ILE A 199 22.93 0.21 6.64
C ILE A 199 22.61 0.56 5.19
N ALA A 200 21.64 -0.12 4.56
CA ALA A 200 21.27 0.11 3.16
C ALA A 200 20.85 1.57 2.92
N THR A 201 20.00 2.12 3.79
CA THR A 201 19.60 3.54 3.69
C THR A 201 20.77 4.49 3.98
N SER A 202 21.66 4.14 4.94
CA SER A 202 22.82 4.98 5.30
C SER A 202 23.84 5.14 4.17
N ILE A 203 24.08 4.09 3.39
CA ILE A 203 25.06 4.10 2.29
C ILE A 203 24.48 4.68 0.99
N ASP A 204 23.16 4.81 0.89
CA ASP A 204 22.52 5.39 -0.29
C ASP A 204 22.72 6.91 -0.28
N PRO A 205 23.38 7.49 -1.31
CA PRO A 205 23.67 8.92 -1.34
C PRO A 205 22.43 9.80 -1.38
N ARG A 206 21.27 9.27 -1.80
CA ARG A 206 19.99 10.00 -1.82
C ARG A 206 19.43 10.25 -0.42
N TYR A 207 19.71 9.37 0.53
CA TYR A 207 19.09 9.39 1.86
C TYR A 207 20.09 9.64 2.98
N LYS A 208 21.26 8.97 2.93
CA LYS A 208 22.31 9.04 3.94
C LYS A 208 21.71 8.86 5.35
N PHE A 209 21.96 9.82 6.23
CA PHE A 209 21.48 9.81 7.62
C PHE A 209 20.23 10.66 7.87
N SER A 210 19.58 11.16 6.81
CA SER A 210 18.50 12.16 6.90
C SER A 210 17.22 11.65 7.56
N PHE A 211 17.02 10.33 7.58
CA PHE A 211 15.81 9.68 8.12
C PHE A 211 16.03 9.07 9.50
N PHE A 212 17.16 9.35 10.14
CA PHE A 212 17.53 8.77 11.42
C PHE A 212 17.59 9.81 12.54
N GLU A 213 17.17 9.40 13.73
CA GLU A 213 17.47 10.10 14.97
C GLU A 213 18.94 9.89 15.35
N ASP A 214 19.49 10.75 16.20
CA ASP A 214 20.93 10.79 16.44
C ASP A 214 21.51 9.50 17.01
N ASP A 215 20.74 8.75 17.80
CA ASP A 215 21.17 7.46 18.32
C ASP A 215 21.28 6.41 17.21
N ILE A 216 20.32 6.37 16.29
CA ILE A 216 20.37 5.49 15.11
C ILE A 216 21.55 5.89 14.21
N LYS A 217 21.83 7.18 14.04
CA LYS A 217 23.01 7.63 13.27
C LYS A 217 24.32 7.14 13.88
N LYS A 218 24.48 7.25 15.20
CA LYS A 218 25.67 6.75 15.92
C LYS A 218 25.81 5.24 15.73
N GLN A 219 24.72 4.50 15.91
CA GLN A 219 24.70 3.05 15.74
C GLN A 219 25.04 2.62 14.30
N ALA A 220 24.46 3.30 13.30
CA ALA A 220 24.74 3.07 11.89
C ALA A 220 26.23 3.30 11.56
N LYS A 221 26.80 4.42 12.01
CA LYS A 221 28.24 4.71 11.83
C LYS A 221 29.11 3.64 12.46
N TYR A 222 28.82 3.23 13.69
CA TYR A 222 29.54 2.15 14.38
C TYR A 222 29.52 0.84 13.57
N TRP A 223 28.35 0.43 13.08
CA TRP A 223 28.23 -0.78 12.26
C TRP A 223 28.98 -0.70 10.93
N LEU A 224 28.95 0.46 10.27
CA LEU A 224 29.65 0.67 9.00
C LEU A 224 31.17 0.61 9.19
N ILE A 225 31.71 1.31 10.20
CA ILE A 225 33.14 1.30 10.50
C ILE A 225 33.63 -0.13 10.79
N ASN A 226 32.92 -0.86 11.65
CA ASN A 226 33.29 -2.24 11.99
C ASN A 226 33.24 -3.18 10.78
N LYS A 227 32.27 -2.98 9.87
CA LYS A 227 32.19 -3.78 8.65
C LYS A 227 33.33 -3.46 7.67
N ILE A 228 33.72 -2.19 7.55
CA ILE A 228 34.88 -1.79 6.73
C ILE A 228 36.17 -2.38 7.30
N LEU A 229 36.35 -2.30 8.63
CA LEU A 229 37.53 -2.86 9.31
C LEU A 229 37.62 -4.39 9.12
N SER A 230 36.51 -5.12 9.20
CA SER A 230 36.52 -6.57 8.98
C SER A 230 36.81 -6.95 7.52
N LEU A 231 36.27 -6.20 6.56
CA LEU A 231 36.57 -6.41 5.13
C LEU A 231 38.04 -6.15 4.80
N LYS A 232 38.65 -5.11 5.39
CA LYS A 232 40.09 -4.84 5.22
C LYS A 232 40.96 -6.00 5.74
N LYS A 233 40.59 -6.59 6.88
CA LYS A 233 41.31 -7.76 7.43
C LYS A 233 41.18 -8.98 6.51
N LEU A 234 39.99 -9.27 5.98
CA LEU A 234 39.77 -10.38 5.03
C LEU A 234 40.56 -10.21 3.73
N LEU A 235 40.57 -9.00 3.16
CA LEU A 235 41.36 -8.70 1.96
C LEU A 235 42.88 -8.86 2.18
N PHE A 236 43.36 -8.66 3.41
CA PHE A 236 44.75 -8.89 3.76
C PHE A 236 45.08 -10.40 3.86
N VAL A 237 44.13 -11.21 4.35
CA VAL A 237 44.28 -12.67 4.45
C VAL A 237 44.24 -13.33 3.07
N LEU A 238 43.38 -12.88 2.16
CA LEU A 238 43.25 -13.43 0.80
C LEU A 238 44.39 -13.03 -0.16
N LYS A 239 45.27 -12.11 0.24
CA LYS A 239 46.46 -11.71 -0.52
C LYS A 239 47.73 -12.47 -0.12
N LYS A 240 47.64 -13.40 0.84
CA LYS A 240 48.68 -14.39 1.16
C LYS A 240 48.28 -15.73 0.59
#